data_AF-A0AAD6UFN3-F1
#
_entry.id   AF-A0AAD6UFN3-F1
#
_cell.length_a   1.000
_cell.length_b   1.000
_cell.length_c   1.000
_cell.angle_alpha   90.00
_cell.angle_beta   90.00
_cell.angle_gamma   90.00
#
_symmetry.space_group_name_H-M   'P 1'
#
loop_
_entity.id
_entity.type
_entity.pdbx_description
1 polymer ?
#
loop_
_entity_poly.entity_id
_entity_poly.type
_entity_poly.pdbx_seq_one_letter_code
_entity_poly.pdbx_strand_id
1 'polypeptide(L)'
;VPYVPGMPVFCTENIATELGISNGSPGTLISIIYEETEGCRYAISAEVDFTAYKNSNLDAPFPHRITLKTVTTTIHFSLPNSEKTYTATRSQLPLIPAFAFTSHNAQGRSLDVCCIDLAGCPTIQSAYVMLSRVRSLEGLCILRPFRLDRIQNHISQELRE
;
A
#
# COMPACT_ATOMS: atom_id res chain seq x y z
N VAL A 1 2.24 3.90 12.89
CA VAL A 1 1.37 4.80 12.10
C VAL A 1 -0.02 4.76 12.72
N PRO A 2 -0.63 5.89 13.08
CA PRO A 2 -1.97 5.88 13.67
C PRO A 2 -2.98 5.43 12.63
N TYR A 3 -3.93 4.62 13.07
CA TYR A 3 -5.05 4.19 12.25
C TYR A 3 -6.31 4.93 12.73
N VAL A 4 -7.09 5.46 11.80
CA VAL A 4 -8.31 6.23 12.09
C VAL A 4 -9.46 5.63 11.28
N PRO A 5 -10.60 5.29 11.93
CA PRO A 5 -11.82 4.89 11.23
C PRO A 5 -12.17 5.84 10.07
N GLY A 6 -12.57 5.27 8.94
CA GLY A 6 -12.86 5.96 7.69
C GLY A 6 -11.66 6.19 6.78
N MET A 7 -10.43 5.91 7.22
CA MET A 7 -9.25 6.14 6.38
C MET A 7 -9.10 5.08 5.28
N PRO A 8 -8.60 5.46 4.09
CA PRO A 8 -8.20 4.51 3.06
C PRO A 8 -6.98 3.71 3.51
N VAL A 9 -7.01 2.40 3.27
CA VAL A 9 -5.93 1.46 3.57
C VAL A 9 -5.64 0.55 2.39
N PHE A 10 -4.42 0.02 2.33
CA PHE A 10 -4.07 -1.12 1.47
C PHE A 10 -3.81 -2.35 2.33
N CYS A 11 -4.28 -3.50 1.87
CA CYS A 11 -3.82 -4.79 2.38
C CYS A 11 -2.35 -4.99 1.99
N THR A 12 -1.53 -5.50 2.92
CA THR A 12 -0.10 -5.77 2.64
C THR A 12 0.20 -7.23 2.35
N GLU A 13 -0.78 -8.10 2.45
CA GLU A 13 -0.60 -9.54 2.32
C GLU A 13 -1.65 -10.19 1.40
N ASN A 14 -1.32 -11.38 0.92
CA ASN A 14 -2.27 -12.23 0.19
C ASN A 14 -3.08 -13.03 1.19
N ILE A 15 -4.30 -12.57 1.49
CA ILE A 15 -5.14 -13.17 2.54
C ILE A 15 -6.10 -14.20 1.94
N ALA A 16 -6.84 -13.82 0.90
CA ALA A 16 -7.76 -14.69 0.18
C ALA A 16 -7.88 -14.16 -1.26
N THR A 17 -6.92 -14.53 -2.10
CA THR A 17 -6.82 -14.02 -3.47
C THR A 17 -8.00 -14.46 -4.32
N GLU A 18 -8.55 -15.65 -4.04
CA GLU A 18 -9.76 -16.21 -4.63
C GLU A 18 -11.02 -15.38 -4.31
N LEU A 19 -11.01 -14.65 -3.18
CA LEU A 19 -12.08 -13.75 -2.78
C LEU A 19 -11.79 -12.27 -3.10
N GLY A 20 -10.66 -11.97 -3.75
CA GLY A 20 -10.27 -10.61 -4.14
C GLY A 20 -9.45 -9.81 -3.12
N ILE A 21 -8.93 -10.47 -2.07
CA ILE A 21 -8.08 -9.85 -1.05
C ILE A 21 -6.63 -10.27 -1.27
N SER A 22 -5.86 -9.39 -1.88
CA SER A 22 -4.44 -9.61 -2.15
C SER A 22 -3.61 -8.43 -1.67
N ASN A 23 -2.29 -8.58 -1.73
CA ASN A 23 -1.39 -7.47 -1.45
C ASN A 23 -1.68 -6.31 -2.42
N GLY A 24 -2.00 -5.16 -1.85
CA GLY A 24 -2.37 -3.95 -2.56
C GLY A 24 -3.87 -3.72 -2.72
N SER A 25 -4.73 -4.65 -2.29
CA SER A 25 -6.18 -4.44 -2.35
C SER A 25 -6.56 -3.18 -1.55
N PRO A 26 -7.27 -2.21 -2.17
CA PRO A 26 -7.76 -1.02 -1.49
C PRO A 26 -8.93 -1.38 -0.58
N GLY A 27 -8.97 -0.77 0.60
CA GLY A 27 -10.10 -0.87 1.52
C GLY A 27 -10.30 0.40 2.33
N THR A 28 -11.43 0.47 3.02
CA THR A 28 -11.74 1.54 3.98
C THR A 28 -11.73 0.94 5.38
N LEU A 29 -10.91 1.49 6.26
CA LEU A 29 -10.86 1.06 7.66
C LEU A 29 -12.15 1.44 8.37
N ILE A 30 -12.78 0.51 9.07
CA ILE A 30 -14.05 0.74 9.80
C ILE A 30 -13.80 0.89 11.29
N SER A 31 -13.08 -0.08 11.88
CA SER A 31 -12.84 -0.11 13.32
C SER A 31 -11.56 -0.86 13.63
N ILE A 32 -10.99 -0.60 14.81
CA ILE A 32 -9.83 -1.32 15.33
C ILE A 32 -10.09 -1.71 16.77
N ILE A 33 -9.75 -2.95 17.08
CA ILE A 33 -9.76 -3.48 18.43
C ILE A 33 -8.33 -3.45 18.95
N TYR A 34 -8.18 -2.85 20.13
CA TYR A 34 -6.91 -2.76 20.84
C TYR A 34 -6.94 -3.62 22.08
N GLU A 35 -5.80 -4.22 22.39
CA GLU A 35 -5.51 -4.86 23.68
C GLU A 35 -4.52 -3.99 24.44
N GLU A 36 -4.71 -3.85 25.74
CA GLU A 36 -3.83 -3.06 26.60
C GLU A 36 -2.97 -3.99 27.46
N THR A 37 -1.66 -3.92 27.24
CA THR A 37 -0.66 -4.73 27.96
C THR A 37 0.40 -3.78 28.47
N GLU A 38 0.68 -3.83 29.78
CA GLU A 38 1.72 -2.99 30.41
C GLU A 38 1.55 -1.48 30.13
N GLY A 39 0.30 -1.00 30.05
CA GLY A 39 -0.03 0.40 29.75
C GLY A 39 0.17 0.81 28.29
N CYS A 40 0.48 -0.14 27.40
CA CYS A 40 0.60 0.07 25.96
C CYS A 40 -0.59 -0.55 25.22
N ARG A 41 -1.11 0.17 24.22
CA ARG A 41 -2.22 -0.32 23.36
C ARG A 41 -1.68 -0.97 22.08
N TYR A 42 -2.02 -2.23 21.87
CA TYR A 42 -1.65 -3.01 20.69
C TYR A 42 -2.88 -3.27 19.84
N ALA A 43 -2.84 -2.92 18.56
CA ALA A 43 -3.92 -3.24 17.64
C ALA A 43 -3.91 -4.74 17.34
N ILE A 44 -4.97 -5.46 17.71
CA ILE A 44 -5.05 -6.93 17.56
C ILE A 44 -5.91 -7.36 16.37
N SER A 45 -6.90 -6.55 16.02
CA SER A 45 -7.73 -6.76 14.83
C SER A 45 -8.29 -5.45 14.29
N ALA A 46 -8.67 -5.49 13.02
CA ALA A 46 -9.31 -4.37 12.33
C ALA A 46 -10.45 -4.88 11.45
N GLU A 47 -11.54 -4.12 11.39
CA GLU A 47 -12.58 -4.32 10.38
C GLU A 47 -12.31 -3.41 9.20
N VAL A 48 -12.30 -3.97 8.00
CA VAL A 48 -12.04 -3.25 6.76
C VAL A 48 -13.07 -3.63 5.72
N ASP A 49 -13.59 -2.61 5.02
CA ASP A 49 -14.44 -2.81 3.86
C ASP A 49 -13.57 -2.83 2.60
N PHE A 50 -13.45 -4.00 1.96
CA PHE A 50 -12.70 -4.18 0.71
C PHE A 50 -13.65 -4.22 -0.48
N THR A 51 -13.57 -3.21 -1.36
CA THR A 51 -14.47 -3.10 -2.52
C THR A 51 -14.34 -4.28 -3.51
N ALA A 52 -13.16 -4.88 -3.59
CA ALA A 52 -12.90 -6.04 -4.43
C ALA A 52 -13.33 -7.37 -3.80
N TYR A 53 -13.75 -7.39 -2.52
CA TYR A 53 -14.11 -8.61 -1.83
C TYR A 53 -15.42 -9.19 -2.36
N LYS A 54 -15.37 -10.47 -2.73
CA LYS A 54 -16.53 -11.24 -3.22
C LYS A 54 -17.06 -12.12 -2.09
N ASN A 55 -18.18 -11.71 -1.50
CA ASN A 55 -18.87 -12.49 -0.49
C ASN A 55 -19.84 -13.47 -1.16
N SER A 56 -19.82 -14.73 -0.73
CA SER A 56 -20.76 -15.76 -1.18
C SER A 56 -22.16 -15.58 -0.60
N ASN A 57 -22.29 -14.88 0.53
CA ASN A 57 -23.56 -14.53 1.14
C ASN A 57 -23.97 -13.10 0.76
N LEU A 58 -24.82 -12.98 -0.26
CA LEU A 58 -25.30 -11.69 -0.79
C LEU A 58 -26.26 -10.96 0.16
N ASP A 59 -26.88 -11.68 1.11
CA ASP A 59 -27.84 -11.10 2.06
C ASP A 59 -27.17 -10.58 3.34
N ALA A 60 -25.84 -10.63 3.41
CA ALA A 60 -25.10 -10.10 4.54
C ALA A 60 -25.27 -8.56 4.62
N PRO A 61 -25.50 -7.99 5.81
CA PRO A 61 -25.71 -6.54 5.97
C PRO A 61 -24.48 -5.71 5.54
N PHE A 62 -23.28 -6.31 5.59
CA PHE A 62 -22.03 -5.69 5.13
C PHE A 62 -21.27 -6.67 4.23
N PRO A 63 -21.58 -6.74 2.93
CA PRO A 63 -21.03 -7.77 2.05
C PRO A 63 -19.52 -7.64 1.85
N HIS A 64 -18.96 -6.44 1.98
CA HIS A 64 -17.54 -6.16 1.76
C HIS A 64 -16.68 -6.15 3.04
N ARG A 65 -17.28 -6.38 4.21
CA ARG A 65 -16.61 -6.23 5.51
C ARG A 65 -15.89 -7.48 5.96
N ILE A 66 -14.64 -7.30 6.39
CA ILE A 66 -13.79 -8.40 6.83
C ILE A 66 -13.04 -8.01 8.09
N THR A 67 -12.94 -8.95 9.03
CA THR A 67 -12.08 -8.82 10.20
C THR A 67 -10.69 -9.37 9.89
N LEU A 68 -9.70 -8.50 9.94
CA LEU A 68 -8.29 -8.85 9.85
C LEU A 68 -7.68 -8.95 11.24
N LYS A 69 -6.86 -9.98 11.46
CA LYS A 69 -6.03 -10.11 12.67
C LYS A 69 -4.60 -9.71 12.38
N THR A 70 -3.83 -9.43 13.44
CA THR A 70 -2.38 -9.22 13.32
C THR A 70 -1.70 -10.44 12.72
N VAL A 71 -0.76 -10.18 11.81
CA VAL A 71 0.14 -11.19 11.27
C VAL A 71 1.51 -10.99 11.92
N THR A 72 2.15 -12.11 12.26
CA THR A 72 3.48 -12.14 12.85
C THR A 72 4.47 -12.61 11.80
N THR A 73 5.45 -11.77 11.48
CA THR A 73 6.57 -12.09 10.59
C THR A 73 7.86 -12.12 11.39
N THR A 74 8.65 -13.18 11.21
CA THR A 74 9.98 -13.29 11.79
C THR A 74 11.02 -13.18 10.68
N ILE A 75 12.01 -12.30 10.86
CA ILE A 75 13.13 -12.13 9.94
C ILE A 75 14.41 -12.63 10.62
N HIS A 76 15.21 -13.37 9.86
CA HIS A 76 16.55 -13.80 10.26
C HIS A 76 17.57 -12.98 9.48
N PHE A 77 18.55 -12.41 10.15
CA PHE A 77 19.57 -11.58 9.52
C PHE A 77 20.90 -11.69 10.24
N SER A 78 21.99 -11.43 9.52
CA SER A 78 23.35 -11.40 10.07
C SER A 78 23.89 -9.98 9.97
N LEU A 79 24.65 -9.55 10.99
CA LEU A 79 25.31 -8.25 10.97
C LEU A 79 26.59 -8.31 10.12
N PRO A 80 27.00 -7.19 9.49
CA PRO A 80 28.29 -7.13 8.81
C PRO A 80 29.40 -7.55 9.77
N ASN A 81 30.26 -8.48 9.35
CA ASN A 81 31.37 -9.04 10.13
C ASN A 81 30.97 -9.87 11.37
N SER A 82 29.78 -10.45 11.40
CA SER A 82 29.35 -11.39 12.44
C SER A 82 28.91 -12.73 11.84
N GLU A 83 29.46 -13.83 12.34
CA GLU A 83 28.99 -15.19 12.01
C GLU A 83 27.68 -15.57 12.72
N LYS A 84 27.18 -14.70 13.62
CA LYS A 84 25.98 -14.95 14.40
C LYS A 84 24.74 -14.51 13.64
N THR A 85 23.78 -15.42 13.52
CA THR A 85 22.43 -15.12 13.01
C THR A 85 21.58 -14.52 14.12
N TYR A 86 20.93 -13.40 13.83
CA TYR A 86 19.97 -12.71 14.67
C TYR A 86 18.56 -12.93 14.14
N THR A 87 17.58 -12.77 15.03
CA THR A 87 16.17 -12.92 14.73
C THR A 87 15.42 -11.71 15.25
N ALA A 88 14.56 -11.11 14.42
CA ALA A 88 13.61 -10.09 14.84
C ALA A 88 12.20 -10.50 14.43
N THR A 89 11.22 -10.26 15.30
CA THR A 89 9.82 -10.62 15.07
C THR A 89 8.97 -9.37 15.11
N ARG A 90 8.04 -9.24 14.17
CA ARG A 90 7.08 -8.13 14.06
C ARG A 90 5.67 -8.69 13.96
N SER A 91 4.82 -8.32 14.92
CA SER A 91 3.38 -8.57 14.89
C SER A 91 2.65 -7.27 14.57
N GLN A 92 1.90 -7.24 13.48
CA GLN A 92 1.22 -6.02 13.02
C GLN A 92 0.00 -6.36 12.17
N LEU A 93 -1.01 -5.48 12.14
CA LEU A 93 -2.11 -5.59 11.18
C LEU A 93 -1.57 -5.55 9.74
N PRO A 94 -2.06 -6.41 8.81
CA PRO A 94 -1.59 -6.45 7.42
C PRO A 94 -2.18 -5.30 6.59
N LEU A 95 -2.05 -4.07 7.11
CA LEU A 95 -2.62 -2.84 6.57
C LEU A 95 -1.57 -1.74 6.55
N ILE A 96 -1.71 -0.81 5.61
CA ILE A 96 -1.01 0.48 5.61
C ILE A 96 -1.98 1.58 5.15
N PRO A 97 -1.84 2.84 5.58
CA PRO A 97 -2.63 3.93 5.01
C PRO A 97 -2.39 4.07 3.51
N ALA A 98 -3.46 4.35 2.76
CA ALA A 98 -3.45 4.42 1.31
C ALA A 98 -3.71 5.84 0.76
N PHE A 99 -3.45 6.89 1.56
CA PHE A 99 -3.57 8.28 1.10
C PHE A 99 -2.57 8.65 0.01
N ALA A 100 -1.36 8.10 0.11
CA ALA A 100 -0.29 8.29 -0.85
C ALA A 100 0.58 7.05 -0.89
N PHE A 101 1.17 6.76 -2.04
CA PHE A 101 2.09 5.66 -2.22
C PHE A 101 3.17 6.05 -3.22
N THR A 102 4.31 5.38 -3.15
CA THR A 102 5.45 5.65 -4.01
C THR A 102 5.22 5.11 -5.42
N SER A 103 5.96 5.63 -6.40
CA SER A 103 5.99 5.11 -7.78
C SER A 103 6.27 3.60 -7.83
N HIS A 104 7.15 3.11 -6.97
CA HIS A 104 7.49 1.69 -6.83
C HIS A 104 6.26 0.86 -6.41
N ASN A 105 5.50 1.32 -5.41
CA ASN A 105 4.30 0.63 -4.95
C ASN A 105 3.13 0.72 -5.96
N ALA A 106 3.16 1.74 -6.84
CA ALA A 106 2.21 1.92 -7.91
C ALA A 106 2.46 0.96 -9.10
N GLN A 107 3.66 0.39 -9.22
CA GLN A 107 4.05 -0.41 -10.36
C GLN A 107 3.10 -1.61 -10.56
N GLY A 108 2.63 -1.81 -11.79
CA GLY A 108 1.66 -2.86 -12.11
C GLY A 108 0.20 -2.55 -11.78
N ARG A 109 -0.10 -1.38 -11.20
CA ARG A 109 -1.49 -0.94 -10.96
C ARG A 109 -2.02 -0.09 -12.12
N SER A 110 -3.34 -0.04 -12.28
CA SER A 110 -4.03 0.94 -13.12
C SER A 110 -4.94 1.78 -12.23
N LEU A 111 -4.84 3.09 -12.36
CA LEU A 111 -5.56 4.07 -11.54
C LEU A 111 -6.48 4.88 -12.45
N ASP A 112 -7.73 5.04 -12.03
CA ASP A 112 -8.69 5.88 -12.74
C ASP A 112 -8.47 7.36 -12.45
N VAL A 113 -8.10 7.70 -11.21
CA VAL A 113 -7.77 9.06 -10.78
C VAL A 113 -6.51 9.02 -9.90
N CYS A 114 -5.57 9.93 -10.16
CA CYS A 114 -4.34 10.04 -9.38
C CYS A 114 -3.81 11.48 -9.36
N CYS A 115 -3.32 11.92 -8.20
CA CYS A 115 -2.56 13.16 -8.05
C CYS A 115 -1.06 12.84 -7.94
N ILE A 116 -0.24 13.37 -8.86
CA ILE A 116 1.18 13.03 -9.00
C ILE A 116 2.05 14.25 -8.68
N ASP A 117 3.07 14.07 -7.85
CA ASP A 117 4.12 15.06 -7.62
C ASP A 117 5.34 14.81 -8.53
N LEU A 118 5.39 15.50 -9.66
CA LEU A 118 6.53 15.44 -10.58
C LEU A 118 7.72 16.28 -10.12
N ALA A 119 7.52 17.27 -9.24
CA ALA A 119 8.62 18.12 -8.77
C ALA A 119 9.52 17.40 -7.76
N GLY A 120 8.94 16.50 -6.95
CA GLY A 120 9.68 15.60 -6.05
C GLY A 120 10.30 14.39 -6.76
N CYS A 121 10.14 14.26 -8.07
CA CYS A 121 10.56 13.08 -8.82
C CYS A 121 12.09 13.07 -9.02
N PRO A 122 12.80 12.02 -8.55
CA PRO A 122 14.26 11.97 -8.66
C PRO A 122 14.72 11.64 -10.09
N THR A 123 13.96 10.81 -10.81
CA THR A 123 14.36 10.25 -12.10
C THR A 123 13.22 10.29 -13.13
N ILE A 124 13.56 10.29 -14.42
CA ILE A 124 12.55 10.25 -15.49
C ILE A 124 11.77 8.92 -15.50
N GLN A 125 12.41 7.83 -15.10
CA GLN A 125 11.79 6.51 -14.97
C GLN A 125 10.66 6.55 -13.95
N SER A 126 10.87 7.22 -12.81
CA SER A 126 9.82 7.38 -11.79
C SER A 126 8.64 8.19 -12.33
N ALA A 127 8.91 9.26 -13.09
CA ALA A 127 7.86 10.05 -13.74
C ALA A 127 7.05 9.21 -14.73
N TYR A 128 7.73 8.44 -15.58
CA TYR A 128 7.09 7.52 -16.52
C TYR A 128 6.25 6.44 -15.82
N VAL A 129 6.79 5.82 -14.76
CA VAL A 129 6.05 4.82 -13.98
C VAL A 129 4.77 5.42 -13.44
N MET A 130 4.83 6.58 -12.77
CA MET A 130 3.64 7.25 -12.20
C MET A 130 2.62 7.63 -13.28
N LEU A 131 3.05 8.29 -14.36
CA LEU A 131 2.16 8.74 -15.43
C LEU A 131 1.51 7.56 -16.17
N SER A 132 2.26 6.49 -16.43
CA SER A 132 1.74 5.29 -17.11
C SER A 132 0.76 4.47 -16.28
N ARG A 133 0.59 4.77 -14.97
CA ARG A 133 -0.44 4.10 -14.15
C ARG A 133 -1.83 4.73 -14.33
N VAL A 134 -1.93 5.98 -14.77
CA VAL A 134 -3.21 6.68 -14.90
C VAL A 134 -3.83 6.37 -16.25
N ARG A 135 -5.09 5.94 -16.26
CA ARG A 135 -5.77 5.46 -17.48
C ARG A 135 -6.18 6.57 -18.45
N SER A 136 -6.43 7.77 -17.94
CA SER A 136 -6.87 8.91 -18.74
C SER A 136 -6.21 10.20 -18.28
N LEU A 137 -6.08 11.16 -19.19
CA LEU A 137 -5.59 12.50 -18.86
C LEU A 137 -6.57 13.24 -17.93
N GLU A 138 -7.88 12.98 -18.06
CA GLU A 138 -8.92 13.52 -17.18
C GLU A 138 -8.73 13.08 -15.71
N GLY A 139 -8.26 11.85 -15.50
CA GLY A 139 -7.94 11.32 -14.18
C GLY A 139 -6.61 11.79 -13.61
N LEU A 140 -5.82 12.56 -14.37
CA LEU A 140 -4.49 13.01 -13.96
C LEU A 140 -4.53 14.40 -13.34
N CYS A 141 -4.11 14.51 -12.09
CA CYS A 141 -3.81 15.78 -11.44
C CYS A 141 -2.29 15.90 -11.18
N ILE A 142 -1.71 17.05 -11.49
CA ILE A 142 -0.33 17.37 -11.13
C ILE A 142 -0.35 18.24 -9.89
N LEU A 143 0.26 17.76 -8.81
CA LEU A 143 0.15 18.37 -7.47
C LEU A 143 0.68 19.82 -7.42
N ARG A 144 1.74 20.11 -8.17
CA ARG A 144 2.41 21.41 -8.18
C ARG A 144 3.21 21.64 -9.47
N PRO A 145 3.53 22.90 -9.82
CA PRO A 145 4.43 23.19 -10.93
C PRO A 145 5.77 22.46 -10.81
N PHE A 146 6.31 22.01 -11.93
CA PHE A 146 7.58 21.30 -12.02
C PHE A 146 8.38 21.79 -13.24
N ARG A 147 9.70 21.57 -13.23
CA ARG A 147 10.55 21.90 -14.38
C ARG A 147 10.36 20.86 -15.49
N LEU A 148 10.17 21.30 -16.74
CA LEU A 148 9.90 20.42 -17.89
C LEU A 148 11.05 19.45 -18.18
N ASP A 149 12.29 19.80 -17.84
CA ASP A 149 13.45 18.91 -17.94
C ASP A 149 13.22 17.56 -17.22
N ARG A 150 12.43 17.52 -16.14
CA ARG A 150 12.08 16.28 -15.41
C ARG A 150 11.42 15.21 -16.28
N ILE A 151 10.71 15.59 -17.33
CA ILE A 151 10.01 14.66 -18.25
C ILE A 151 10.58 14.69 -19.67
N GLN A 152 11.41 15.66 -20.01
CA GLN A 152 12.02 15.83 -21.35
C GLN A 152 13.44 15.27 -21.45
N ASN A 153 14.02 14.81 -20.34
CA ASN A 153 15.34 14.17 -20.35
C ASN A 153 15.32 12.85 -21.13
N HIS A 154 16.47 12.46 -21.69
CA HIS A 154 16.59 11.17 -22.34
C HIS A 154 16.73 10.06 -21.28
N ILE A 155 16.13 8.89 -21.53
CA ILE A 155 16.41 7.68 -20.73
C ILE A 155 17.93 7.42 -20.74
N SER A 156 18.48 7.11 -19.56
CA SER A 156 19.91 6.81 -19.38
C SER A 156 20.35 5.68 -20.33
N GLN A 157 21.58 5.78 -20.86
CA GLN A 157 22.11 4.83 -21.86
C GLN A 157 22.06 3.36 -21.38
N GLU A 158 22.19 3.11 -20.07
CA GLU A 158 22.13 1.78 -19.44
C GLU A 158 20.81 1.01 -19.66
N LEU A 159 19.74 1.68 -20.12
CA LEU A 159 18.43 1.07 -20.39
C LEU A 159 18.13 0.96 -21.90
N ARG A 160 19.10 1.31 -22.76
CA ARG A 160 19.00 1.19 -24.22
C ARG A 160 19.68 -0.07 -24.76
N GLU A 161 20.35 -0.83 -23.91
CA GLU A 161 20.93 -2.16 -24.15
C GLU A 161 20.09 -3.23 -23.45
#